data_AF-K3WEB9-F1
#
_entry.id   AF-K3WEB9-F1
#
_cell.length_a   1.000
_cell.length_b   1.000
_cell.length_c   1.000
_cell.angle_alpha   90.00
_cell.angle_beta   90.00
_cell.angle_gamma   90.00
#
_symmetry.space_group_name_H-M   'P 1'
#
loop_
_entity.id
_entity.type
_entity.pdbx_description
1 polymer ?
#
loop_
_entity_poly.entity_id
_entity_poly.type
_entity_poly.pdbx_seq_one_letter_code
_entity_poly.pdbx_strand_id
1 'polypeptide(L)'
;MNAQEAPVSTPRVLLHHWNQSRHHALPTTTVSRRFFSASPLHFDTHRVVKRLQEQGFSAEQSEAILDVMKDAMADSLDAQSRILATKSEHVELKAELSERVFNSTLKFDIAQRHMRELLERDFNNLKQDIRMLEKIDFDKIRVEIAEIEKKFLLQKQAEDETLNELRLSMEKVEKRMLQYAVGFAGTIMAVGAALMRLVM
;
A
#
# COMPACT_ATOMS: atom_id res chain seq x y z
N MET A 1 -20.42 -46.14 -6.28
CA MET A 1 -19.97 -45.30 -5.14
C MET A 1 -19.38 -44.03 -5.74
N ASN A 2 -20.23 -43.00 -5.85
CA ASN A 2 -19.88 -41.69 -6.39
C ASN A 2 -19.35 -40.83 -5.24
N ALA A 3 -18.13 -40.29 -5.40
CA ALA A 3 -17.65 -39.18 -4.61
C ALA A 3 -17.45 -38.01 -5.57
N GLN A 4 -18.35 -37.04 -5.44
CA GLN A 4 -18.46 -35.84 -6.24
C GLN A 4 -17.50 -34.79 -5.65
N GLU A 5 -16.45 -34.43 -6.38
CA GLU A 5 -15.57 -33.31 -6.03
C GLU A 5 -16.34 -31.99 -6.19
N ALA A 6 -16.45 -31.25 -5.08
CA ALA A 6 -16.96 -29.89 -5.05
C ALA A 6 -15.78 -28.91 -5.14
N PRO A 7 -15.81 -27.87 -6.00
CA PRO A 7 -14.76 -26.87 -6.00
C PRO A 7 -14.97 -25.84 -4.88
N VAL A 8 -13.91 -25.67 -4.09
CA VAL A 8 -13.74 -24.73 -2.98
C VAL A 8 -13.87 -23.28 -3.46
N SER A 9 -14.68 -22.49 -2.77
CA SER A 9 -14.90 -21.07 -3.06
C SER A 9 -13.70 -20.21 -2.65
N THR A 10 -13.08 -19.53 -3.61
CA THR A 10 -12.16 -18.41 -3.35
C THR A 10 -12.92 -17.10 -3.14
N PRO A 11 -12.52 -16.23 -2.19
CA PRO A 11 -13.12 -14.90 -2.05
C PRO A 11 -12.64 -13.99 -3.18
N ARG A 12 -13.59 -13.57 -4.03
CA ARG A 12 -13.38 -12.69 -5.18
C ARG A 12 -13.28 -11.25 -4.69
N VAL A 13 -12.05 -10.72 -4.66
CA VAL A 13 -11.78 -9.29 -4.40
C VAL A 13 -12.39 -8.48 -5.56
N LEU A 14 -13.41 -7.68 -5.25
CA LEU A 14 -14.06 -6.73 -6.16
C LEU A 14 -13.11 -5.54 -6.41
N LEU A 15 -12.29 -5.64 -7.46
CA LEU A 15 -11.55 -4.52 -8.02
C LEU A 15 -12.44 -3.77 -9.02
N HIS A 16 -12.56 -2.47 -8.76
CA HIS A 16 -13.23 -1.46 -9.57
C HIS A 16 -12.88 -1.57 -11.05
N HIS A 17 -13.84 -2.00 -11.86
CA HIS A 17 -13.90 -1.65 -13.28
C HIS A 17 -15.07 -0.69 -13.44
N TRP A 18 -14.75 0.59 -13.58
CA TRP A 18 -15.64 1.50 -14.29
C TRP A 18 -14.84 2.25 -15.34
N ASN A 19 -15.43 2.24 -16.52
CA ASN A 19 -15.37 3.30 -17.51
C ASN A 19 -14.29 3.20 -18.60
N GLN A 20 -14.59 2.38 -19.63
CA GLN A 20 -14.27 2.81 -20.98
C GLN A 20 -15.25 2.25 -22.04
N SER A 21 -15.85 3.19 -22.78
CA SER A 21 -16.41 3.03 -24.13
C SER A 21 -17.68 2.21 -24.32
N ARG A 22 -18.82 2.86 -24.10
CA ARG A 22 -19.98 2.70 -24.98
C ARG A 22 -20.24 4.02 -25.70
N HIS A 23 -19.75 4.09 -26.93
CA HIS A 23 -20.17 5.09 -27.92
C HIS A 23 -21.65 4.86 -28.23
N HIS A 24 -22.52 5.57 -27.53
CA HIS A 24 -23.83 5.89 -28.06
C HIS A 24 -23.75 7.31 -28.62
N ALA A 25 -23.82 7.38 -29.94
CA ALA A 25 -24.02 8.61 -30.68
C ALA A 25 -25.19 9.37 -30.04
N LEU A 26 -24.88 10.49 -29.40
CA LEU A 26 -25.89 11.46 -29.01
C LEU A 26 -26.52 11.96 -30.31
N PRO A 27 -27.85 12.00 -30.45
CA PRO A 27 -28.45 12.78 -31.51
C PRO A 27 -27.93 14.21 -31.32
N THR A 28 -27.35 14.77 -32.38
CA THR A 28 -27.12 16.20 -32.54
C THR A 28 -28.48 16.88 -32.48
N THR A 29 -28.99 17.08 -31.29
CA THR A 29 -30.10 17.99 -31.04
C THR A 29 -29.49 19.36 -31.23
N THR A 30 -29.64 19.89 -32.43
CA THR A 30 -29.40 21.29 -32.76
C THR A 30 -30.13 22.10 -31.70
N VAL A 31 -29.40 22.58 -30.69
CA VAL A 31 -29.91 23.54 -29.73
C VAL A 31 -30.13 24.79 -30.55
N SER A 32 -31.35 24.91 -31.08
CA SER A 32 -31.85 26.13 -31.68
C SER A 32 -31.69 27.18 -30.59
N ARG A 33 -30.64 28.00 -30.71
CA ARG A 33 -30.47 29.23 -29.94
C ARG A 33 -31.69 30.05 -30.26
N ARG A 34 -32.73 29.90 -29.45
CA ARG A 34 -33.74 30.93 -29.28
C ARG A 34 -32.97 32.09 -28.68
N PHE A 35 -32.49 32.96 -29.55
CA PHE A 35 -32.24 34.33 -29.20
C PHE A 35 -33.54 34.82 -28.58
N PHE A 36 -33.58 34.86 -27.25
CA PHE A 36 -34.50 35.76 -26.58
C PHE A 36 -34.03 37.15 -27.00
N SER A 37 -34.56 37.65 -28.11
CA SER A 37 -34.58 39.08 -28.32
C SER A 37 -35.24 39.63 -27.08
N ALA A 38 -34.48 40.37 -26.28
CA ALA A 38 -35.06 41.26 -25.29
C ALA A 38 -35.80 42.34 -26.08
N SER A 39 -36.94 41.97 -26.67
CA SER A 39 -37.90 42.92 -27.19
C SER A 39 -38.32 43.71 -25.96
N PRO A 40 -38.13 45.04 -25.93
CA PRO A 40 -38.62 45.84 -24.82
C PRO A 40 -40.09 45.50 -24.63
N LEU A 41 -40.45 45.01 -23.45
CA LEU A 41 -41.83 44.77 -23.07
C LEU A 41 -42.53 46.13 -23.10
N HIS A 42 -43.13 46.45 -24.23
CA HIS A 42 -43.80 47.73 -24.44
C HIS A 42 -45.15 47.69 -23.73
N PHE A 43 -45.23 48.36 -22.59
CA PHE A 43 -46.46 48.48 -21.84
C PHE A 43 -47.32 49.62 -22.41
N ASP A 44 -48.37 49.24 -23.15
CA ASP A 44 -49.29 50.19 -23.79
C ASP A 44 -50.26 50.79 -22.77
N THR A 45 -49.83 51.91 -22.20
CA THR A 45 -50.52 52.71 -21.19
C THR A 45 -51.88 53.22 -21.70
N HIS A 46 -51.94 53.61 -22.97
CA HIS A 46 -53.15 54.19 -23.58
C HIS A 46 -54.25 53.14 -23.76
N ARG A 47 -53.88 51.93 -24.19
CA ARG A 47 -54.83 50.82 -24.33
C ARG A 47 -55.42 50.37 -23.00
N VAL A 48 -54.67 50.45 -21.91
CA VAL A 48 -55.16 50.11 -20.56
C VAL A 48 -56.21 51.13 -20.10
N VAL A 49 -55.92 52.43 -20.22
CA VAL A 49 -56.85 53.50 -19.86
C VAL A 49 -58.13 53.42 -20.70
N LYS A 50 -58.01 53.23 -22.01
CA LYS A 50 -59.18 53.10 -22.90
C LYS A 50 -60.08 51.94 -22.52
N ARG A 51 -59.51 50.79 -22.15
CA ARG A 51 -60.29 49.62 -21.69
C ARG A 51 -60.99 49.88 -20.36
N LEU A 52 -60.36 50.58 -19.43
CA LEU A 52 -60.99 50.94 -18.16
C LEU A 52 -62.17 51.90 -18.39
N GLN A 53 -62.01 52.87 -19.29
CA GLN A 53 -63.10 53.75 -19.69
C GLN A 53 -64.25 52.99 -20.36
N GLU A 54 -63.96 52.02 -21.24
CA GLU A 54 -64.96 51.13 -21.85
C GLU A 54 -65.71 50.26 -20.83
N GLN A 55 -65.12 50.02 -19.65
CA GLN A 55 -65.72 49.29 -18.52
C GLN A 55 -66.48 50.20 -17.54
N GLY A 56 -66.63 51.50 -17.86
CA GLY A 56 -67.43 52.45 -17.08
C GLY A 56 -66.66 53.25 -16.02
N PHE A 57 -65.32 53.20 -16.01
CA PHE A 57 -64.50 54.05 -15.14
C PHE A 57 -64.34 55.46 -15.72
N SER A 58 -64.27 56.48 -14.87
CA SER A 58 -63.93 57.83 -15.33
C SER A 58 -62.49 57.89 -15.84
N ALA A 59 -62.15 58.91 -16.63
CA ALA A 59 -60.79 59.09 -17.13
C ALA A 59 -59.77 59.20 -15.98
N GLU A 60 -60.11 59.98 -14.95
CA GLU A 60 -59.29 60.17 -13.75
C GLU A 60 -59.11 58.87 -12.95
N GLN A 61 -60.17 58.09 -12.78
CA GLN A 61 -60.09 56.78 -12.10
C GLN A 61 -59.24 55.78 -12.88
N SER A 62 -59.35 55.79 -14.21
CA SER A 62 -58.58 54.91 -15.09
C SER A 62 -57.09 55.22 -15.04
N GLU A 63 -56.74 56.50 -14.97
CA GLU A 63 -55.36 56.99 -14.82
C GLU A 63 -54.79 56.68 -13.43
N ALA A 64 -55.58 56.87 -12.37
CA ALA A 64 -55.17 56.52 -11.01
C ALA A 64 -54.90 55.01 -10.84
N ILE A 65 -55.75 54.14 -11.40
CA ILE A 65 -55.55 52.68 -11.38
C ILE A 65 -54.28 52.30 -12.15
N LEU A 66 -54.08 52.92 -13.30
CA LEU A 66 -52.90 52.70 -14.13
C LEU A 66 -51.61 53.07 -13.38
N ASP A 67 -51.59 54.19 -12.65
CA ASP A 67 -50.41 54.62 -11.89
C ASP A 67 -50.10 53.67 -10.73
N VAL A 68 -51.10 53.25 -9.95
CA VAL A 68 -50.92 52.20 -8.92
C VAL A 68 -50.36 50.91 -9.53
N MET A 69 -50.81 50.56 -10.74
CA MET A 69 -50.34 49.35 -11.42
C MET A 69 -48.90 49.50 -11.94
N LYS A 70 -48.49 50.69 -12.40
CA LYS A 70 -47.09 50.99 -12.75
C LYS A 70 -46.19 50.85 -11.53
N ASP A 71 -46.59 51.41 -10.39
CA ASP A 71 -45.82 51.35 -9.15
C ASP A 71 -45.68 49.92 -8.65
N ALA A 72 -46.77 49.16 -8.60
CA ALA A 72 -46.74 47.75 -8.21
C ALA A 72 -45.88 46.88 -9.15
N MET A 73 -45.90 47.16 -10.46
CA MET A 73 -45.04 46.46 -11.42
C MET A 73 -43.57 46.86 -11.26
N ALA A 74 -43.27 48.13 -11.01
CA ALA A 74 -41.92 48.61 -10.75
C ALA A 74 -41.33 47.97 -9.49
N ASP A 75 -42.11 47.94 -8.40
CA ASP A 75 -41.73 47.27 -7.15
C ASP A 75 -41.52 45.76 -7.36
N SER A 76 -42.42 45.10 -8.09
CA SER A 76 -42.28 43.68 -8.39
C SER A 76 -41.05 43.37 -9.24
N LEU A 77 -40.70 44.25 -10.18
CA LEU A 77 -39.53 44.07 -11.05
C LEU A 77 -38.22 44.33 -10.30
N ASP A 78 -38.19 45.32 -9.39
CA ASP A 78 -37.06 45.56 -8.49
C ASP A 78 -36.85 44.35 -7.57
N ALA A 79 -37.92 43.87 -6.92
CA ALA A 79 -37.85 42.67 -6.07
C ALA A 79 -37.36 41.43 -6.84
N GLN A 80 -37.82 41.24 -8.08
CA GLN A 80 -37.40 40.11 -8.91
C GLN A 80 -35.93 40.23 -9.36
N SER A 81 -35.46 41.45 -9.63
CA SER A 81 -34.07 41.71 -9.99
C SER A 81 -33.07 41.37 -8.88
N ARG A 82 -33.48 41.49 -7.60
CA ARG A 82 -32.64 41.15 -6.44
C ARG A 82 -32.52 39.65 -6.17
N ILE A 83 -33.50 38.86 -6.63
CA ILE A 83 -33.57 37.42 -6.36
C ILE A 83 -32.98 36.62 -7.53
N LEU A 84 -33.10 37.14 -8.75
CA LEU A 84 -32.57 36.48 -9.94
C LEU A 84 -31.09 36.82 -10.13
N ALA A 85 -30.25 35.79 -10.18
CA ALA A 85 -28.90 35.94 -10.67
C ALA A 85 -28.95 36.41 -12.13
N THR A 86 -28.29 37.52 -12.40
CA THR A 86 -28.10 38.00 -13.77
C THR A 86 -27.36 36.94 -14.58
N LYS A 87 -27.54 36.95 -15.91
CA LYS A 87 -26.84 36.01 -16.79
C LYS A 87 -25.32 36.10 -16.62
N SER A 88 -24.79 37.30 -16.32
CA SER A 88 -23.38 37.53 -16.01
C SER A 88 -22.94 36.82 -14.72
N GLU A 89 -23.67 37.01 -13.61
CA GLU A 89 -23.34 36.35 -12.34
C GLU A 89 -23.40 34.83 -12.46
N HIS A 90 -24.38 34.30 -13.19
CA HIS A 90 -24.48 32.86 -13.39
C HIS A 90 -23.32 32.29 -14.23
N VAL A 91 -22.73 33.08 -15.14
CA VAL A 91 -21.52 32.68 -15.90
C VAL A 91 -20.29 32.70 -15.00
N GLU A 92 -20.14 33.73 -14.17
CA GLU A 92 -19.04 33.88 -13.22
C GLU A 92 -19.05 32.75 -12.17
N LEU A 93 -20.20 32.49 -11.54
CA LEU A 93 -20.36 31.39 -10.58
C LEU A 93 -20.01 30.02 -11.19
N LYS A 94 -20.36 29.80 -12.47
CA LYS A 94 -19.98 28.58 -13.18
C LYS A 94 -18.48 28.51 -13.44
N ALA A 95 -17.86 29.63 -13.82
CA ALA A 95 -16.42 29.69 -14.03
C ALA A 95 -15.66 29.40 -12.73
N GLU A 96 -16.05 30.04 -11.62
CA GLU A 96 -15.46 29.79 -10.30
C GLU A 96 -15.64 28.34 -9.84
N LEU A 97 -16.85 27.78 -10.00
CA LEU A 97 -17.09 26.39 -9.62
C LEU A 97 -16.24 25.43 -10.45
N SER A 98 -16.14 25.67 -11.76
CA SER A 98 -15.30 24.88 -12.66
C SER A 98 -13.83 24.96 -12.24
N GLU A 99 -13.35 26.15 -11.90
CA GLU A 99 -11.98 26.35 -11.43
C GLU A 99 -11.73 25.61 -10.11
N ARG A 100 -12.63 25.72 -9.12
CA ARG A 100 -12.50 25.02 -7.83
C ARG A 100 -12.48 23.51 -8.00
N VAL A 101 -13.38 22.96 -8.81
CA VAL A 101 -13.44 21.53 -9.10
C VAL A 101 -12.14 21.09 -9.78
N PHE A 102 -11.69 21.81 -10.81
CA PHE A 102 -10.45 21.52 -11.50
C PHE A 102 -9.23 21.54 -10.56
N ASN A 103 -9.10 22.58 -9.72
CA ASN A 103 -8.02 22.69 -8.74
C ASN A 103 -8.03 21.54 -7.73
N SER A 104 -9.23 21.17 -7.25
CA SER A 104 -9.40 20.03 -6.33
C SER A 104 -8.99 18.71 -6.99
N THR A 105 -9.43 18.45 -8.21
CA THR A 105 -9.05 17.26 -8.99
C THR A 105 -7.55 17.21 -9.22
N LEU A 106 -6.91 18.31 -9.62
CA LEU A 106 -5.46 18.34 -9.80
C LEU A 106 -4.70 18.07 -8.50
N LYS A 107 -5.10 18.67 -7.39
CA LYS A 107 -4.48 18.42 -6.08
C LYS A 107 -4.61 16.95 -5.68
N PHE A 108 -5.78 16.36 -5.89
CA PHE A 108 -6.01 14.94 -5.65
C PHE A 108 -5.10 14.06 -6.52
N ASP A 109 -5.04 14.33 -7.82
CA ASP A 109 -4.18 13.59 -8.75
C ASP A 109 -2.70 13.70 -8.39
N ILE A 110 -2.22 14.89 -8.02
CA ILE A 110 -0.84 15.12 -7.58
C ILE A 110 -0.55 14.33 -6.30
N ALA A 111 -1.43 14.42 -5.30
CA ALA A 111 -1.26 13.71 -4.04
C ALA A 111 -1.25 12.19 -4.24
N GLN A 112 -2.14 11.69 -5.11
CA GLN A 112 -2.21 10.27 -5.44
C GLN A 112 -0.94 9.78 -6.17
N ARG A 113 -0.43 10.56 -7.13
CA ARG A 113 0.84 10.23 -7.83
C ARG A 113 2.02 10.24 -6.87
N HIS A 114 2.13 11.28 -6.05
CA HIS A 114 3.19 11.39 -5.04
C HIS A 114 3.15 10.22 -4.06
N MET A 115 1.96 9.84 -3.57
CA MET A 115 1.81 8.66 -2.70
C MET A 115 2.29 7.39 -3.40
N ARG A 116 1.92 7.19 -4.66
CA ARG A 116 2.37 6.03 -5.44
C ARG A 116 3.89 6.01 -5.63
N GLU A 117 4.51 7.15 -5.90
CA GLU A 117 5.97 7.27 -6.03
C GLU A 117 6.69 6.95 -4.71
N LEU A 118 6.17 7.43 -3.58
CA LEU A 118 6.69 7.08 -2.27
C LEU A 118 6.59 5.58 -1.99
N LEU A 119 5.43 4.97 -2.25
CA LEU A 119 5.25 3.51 -2.08
C LEU A 119 6.19 2.72 -2.98
N GLU A 120 6.36 3.12 -4.24
CA GLU A 120 7.26 2.45 -5.18
C GLU A 120 8.72 2.55 -4.72
N ARG A 121 9.13 3.73 -4.26
CA ARG A 121 10.47 3.96 -3.71
C ARG A 121 10.71 3.10 -2.46
N ASP A 122 9.78 3.12 -1.52
CA ASP A 122 9.89 2.37 -0.26
C ASP A 122 9.86 0.85 -0.52
N PHE A 123 9.05 0.39 -1.47
CA PHE A 123 9.03 -0.99 -1.91
C PHE A 123 10.38 -1.42 -2.51
N ASN A 124 10.95 -0.59 -3.38
CA ASN A 124 12.25 -0.89 -4.00
C ASN A 124 13.39 -0.89 -2.98
N ASN A 125 13.38 0.05 -2.03
CA ASN A 125 14.34 0.07 -0.92
C ASN A 125 14.22 -1.19 -0.07
N LEU A 126 13.01 -1.54 0.38
CA LEU A 126 12.78 -2.73 1.20
C LEU A 126 13.21 -4.00 0.48
N LYS A 127 12.92 -4.11 -0.81
CA LYS A 127 13.34 -5.23 -1.65
C LYS A 127 14.87 -5.34 -1.73
N GLN A 128 15.56 -4.21 -1.82
CA GLN A 128 17.03 -4.18 -1.81
C GLN A 128 17.57 -4.57 -0.44
N ASP A 129 17.00 -4.03 0.65
CA ASP A 129 17.42 -4.32 2.02
C ASP A 129 17.26 -5.80 2.35
N ILE A 130 16.13 -6.43 1.97
CA ILE A 130 15.91 -7.86 2.14
C ILE A 130 17.01 -8.67 1.43
N ARG A 131 17.34 -8.34 0.18
CA ARG A 131 18.39 -9.04 -0.58
C ARG A 131 19.77 -8.87 0.04
N MET A 132 20.08 -7.67 0.54
CA MET A 132 21.36 -7.41 1.21
C MET A 132 21.44 -8.18 2.53
N LEU A 133 20.37 -8.16 3.33
CA LEU A 133 20.31 -8.87 4.61
C LEU A 133 20.43 -10.38 4.41
N GLU A 134 19.68 -10.95 3.46
CA GLU A 134 19.80 -12.36 3.09
C GLU A 134 21.24 -12.72 2.68
N LYS A 135 21.88 -11.90 1.85
CA LYS A 135 23.28 -12.12 1.46
C LYS A 135 24.23 -12.07 2.66
N ILE A 136 24.09 -11.07 3.54
CA ILE A 136 24.94 -10.90 4.73
C ILE A 136 24.77 -12.10 5.67
N ASP A 137 23.53 -12.53 5.91
CA ASP A 137 23.23 -13.67 6.77
C ASP A 137 23.77 -14.98 6.20
N PHE A 138 23.66 -15.21 4.88
CA PHE A 138 24.27 -16.36 4.23
C PHE A 138 25.79 -16.36 4.37
N ASP A 139 26.43 -15.22 4.13
CA ASP A 139 27.88 -15.08 4.27
C ASP A 139 28.31 -15.36 5.72
N LYS A 140 27.54 -14.88 6.70
CA LYS A 140 27.79 -15.14 8.13
C LYS A 140 27.63 -16.61 8.49
N ILE A 141 26.55 -17.27 8.06
CA ILE A 141 26.32 -18.70 8.31
C ILE A 141 27.45 -19.53 7.69
N ARG A 142 27.91 -19.19 6.48
CA ARG A 142 29.04 -19.89 5.85
C ARG A 142 30.32 -19.79 6.68
N VAL A 143 30.60 -18.61 7.24
CA VAL A 143 31.77 -18.40 8.11
C VAL A 143 31.62 -19.21 9.39
N GLU A 144 30.46 -19.17 10.05
CA GLU A 144 30.20 -19.93 11.28
C GLU A 144 30.34 -21.45 11.05
N ILE A 145 29.84 -21.97 9.91
CA ILE A 145 30.01 -23.38 9.53
C ILE A 145 31.49 -23.71 9.38
N ALA A 146 32.25 -22.92 8.62
CA ALA A 146 33.69 -23.16 8.41
C ALA A 146 34.48 -23.12 9.73
N GLU A 147 34.11 -22.23 10.65
CA GLU A 147 34.72 -22.18 11.98
C GLU A 147 34.40 -23.43 12.82
N ILE A 148 33.16 -23.92 12.78
CA ILE A 148 32.75 -25.13 13.48
C ILE A 148 33.47 -26.36 12.91
N GLU A 149 33.54 -26.49 11.59
CA GLU A 149 34.27 -27.57 10.92
C GLU A 149 35.75 -27.58 11.32
N LYS A 150 36.38 -26.40 11.36
CA LYS A 150 37.77 -26.27 11.81
C LYS A 150 37.94 -26.69 13.28
N LYS A 151 37.05 -26.24 14.17
CA LYS A 151 37.09 -26.62 15.59
C LYS A 151 36.93 -28.12 15.77
N PHE A 152 36.02 -28.75 15.02
CA PHE A 152 35.81 -30.18 15.04
C PHE A 152 37.05 -30.97 14.57
N LEU A 153 37.68 -30.54 13.48
CA LEU A 153 38.91 -31.16 12.97
C LEU A 153 40.07 -31.07 13.97
N LEU A 154 40.24 -29.91 14.60
CA LEU A 154 41.27 -29.72 15.64
C LEU A 154 41.00 -30.59 16.86
N GLN A 155 39.75 -30.68 17.29
CA GLN A 155 39.38 -31.55 18.41
C GLN A 155 39.66 -33.02 18.09
N LYS A 156 39.30 -33.48 16.89
CA LYS A 156 39.57 -34.85 16.45
C LYS A 156 41.08 -35.15 16.41
N GLN A 157 41.88 -34.21 15.90
CA GLN A 157 43.34 -34.36 15.90
C GLN A 157 43.89 -34.45 17.34
N ALA A 158 43.42 -33.59 18.24
CA ALA A 158 43.83 -33.65 19.64
C ALA A 158 43.42 -34.98 20.30
N GLU A 159 42.22 -35.47 20.03
CA GLU A 159 41.76 -36.79 20.51
C GLU A 159 42.65 -37.92 19.98
N ASP A 160 42.99 -37.93 18.69
CA ASP A 160 43.90 -38.92 18.09
C ASP A 160 45.31 -38.88 18.71
N GLU A 161 45.83 -37.68 19.00
CA GLU A 161 47.11 -37.49 19.71
C GLU A 161 47.05 -38.07 21.12
N THR A 162 46.01 -37.75 21.90
CA THR A 162 45.84 -38.30 23.26
C THR A 162 45.71 -39.82 23.28
N LEU A 163 45.01 -40.40 22.29
CA LEU A 163 44.85 -41.85 22.16
C LEU A 163 46.21 -42.50 21.88
N ASN A 164 47.02 -41.91 21.02
CA ASN A 164 48.36 -42.41 20.71
C ASN A 164 49.29 -42.35 21.92
N GLU A 165 49.27 -41.26 22.69
CA GLU A 165 50.00 -41.15 23.95
C GLU A 165 49.57 -42.23 24.95
N LEU A 166 48.25 -42.46 25.07
CA LEU A 166 47.71 -43.50 25.95
C LEU A 166 48.19 -44.89 25.53
N ARG A 167 48.18 -45.20 24.22
CA ARG A 167 48.71 -46.48 23.68
C ARG A 167 50.19 -46.67 23.98
N LEU A 168 51.02 -45.65 23.77
CA LEU A 168 52.45 -45.67 24.09
C LEU A 168 52.68 -45.88 25.60
N SER A 169 51.90 -45.22 26.43
CA SER A 169 51.97 -45.38 27.89
C SER A 169 51.63 -46.81 28.31
N MET A 170 50.62 -47.42 27.68
CA MET A 170 50.20 -48.80 27.91
C MET A 170 51.32 -49.78 27.52
N GLU A 171 51.92 -49.62 26.34
CA GLU A 171 53.04 -50.46 25.89
C GLU A 171 54.24 -50.36 26.84
N LYS A 172 54.52 -49.15 27.36
CA LYS A 172 55.59 -48.94 28.36
C LYS A 172 55.28 -49.62 29.68
N VAL A 173 54.02 -49.59 30.14
CA VAL A 173 53.57 -50.29 31.35
C VAL A 173 53.72 -51.80 31.16
N GLU A 174 53.26 -52.33 30.01
CA GLU A 174 53.36 -53.76 29.68
C GLU A 174 54.81 -54.24 29.69
N LYS A 175 55.73 -53.50 29.06
CA LYS A 175 57.17 -53.81 29.08
C LYS A 175 57.75 -53.84 30.50
N ARG A 176 57.36 -52.88 31.36
CA ARG A 176 57.79 -52.87 32.76
C ARG A 176 57.24 -54.06 33.54
N MET A 177 55.98 -54.43 33.32
CA MET A 177 55.38 -55.60 33.96
C MET A 177 56.10 -56.89 33.55
N LEU A 178 56.41 -57.06 32.27
CA LEU A 178 57.20 -58.19 31.77
C LEU A 178 58.60 -58.22 32.40
N GLN A 179 59.27 -57.06 32.50
CA GLN A 179 60.57 -56.97 33.18
C GLN A 179 60.50 -57.37 34.66
N TYR A 180 59.48 -56.92 35.39
CA TYR A 180 59.28 -57.36 36.77
C TYR A 180 59.01 -58.87 36.87
N ALA A 181 58.17 -59.42 35.99
CA ALA A 181 57.87 -60.85 35.97
C ALA A 181 59.15 -61.68 35.73
N VAL A 182 59.98 -61.29 34.76
CA VAL A 182 61.27 -61.94 34.48
C VAL A 182 62.22 -61.80 35.67
N GLY A 183 62.28 -60.62 36.30
CA GLY A 183 63.07 -60.38 37.50
C GLY A 183 62.66 -61.28 38.66
N PHE A 184 61.36 -61.39 38.95
CA PHE A 184 60.81 -62.28 39.97
C PHE A 184 61.09 -63.76 39.67
N ALA A 185 60.87 -64.22 38.43
CA ALA A 185 61.17 -65.60 38.06
C ALA A 185 62.67 -65.90 38.21
N GLY A 186 63.53 -64.97 37.81
CA GLY A 186 64.99 -65.07 37.95
C GLY A 186 65.44 -65.13 39.41
N THR A 187 64.88 -64.31 40.30
CA THR A 187 65.24 -64.35 41.73
C THR A 187 64.78 -65.65 42.38
N ILE A 188 63.58 -66.14 42.07
CA ILE A 188 63.09 -67.44 42.55
C ILE A 188 64.03 -68.57 42.07
N MET A 189 64.41 -68.58 40.80
CA MET A 189 65.33 -69.59 40.26
C MET A 189 66.72 -69.52 40.91
N ALA A 190 67.26 -68.32 41.12
CA ALA A 190 68.55 -68.14 41.78
C ALA A 190 68.54 -68.66 43.23
N VAL A 191 67.48 -68.34 43.99
CA VAL A 191 67.29 -68.85 45.37
C VAL A 191 67.16 -70.38 45.35
N GLY A 192 66.35 -70.94 44.45
CA GLY A 192 66.18 -72.39 44.32
C GLY A 192 67.50 -73.12 43.98
N ALA A 193 68.29 -72.59 43.06
CA ALA A 193 69.59 -73.14 42.71
C ALA A 193 70.61 -73.06 43.88
N ALA A 194 70.61 -71.94 44.61
CA ALA A 194 71.46 -71.78 45.80
C ALA A 194 71.11 -72.78 46.90
N LEU A 195 69.82 -73.01 47.14
CA LEU A 195 69.36 -74.02 48.10
C LEU A 195 69.72 -75.44 47.66
N MET A 196 69.53 -75.79 46.38
CA MET A 196 69.95 -77.11 45.87
C MET A 196 71.46 -77.34 46.05
N ARG A 197 72.29 -76.31 45.81
CA ARG A 197 73.74 -76.38 46.03
C ARG A 197 74.13 -76.55 47.50
N LEU A 198 73.28 -76.16 48.45
CA LEU A 198 73.54 -76.34 49.88
C LEU A 198 73.17 -77.76 50.34
N VAL A 199 72.19 -78.40 49.69
CA VAL A 199 71.68 -79.73 50.05
C VAL A 199 72.48 -80.88 49.42
N MET A 200 73.03 -80.71 48.21
CA MET A 200 73.97 -81.65 47.58
C MET A 200 75.41 -81.40 48.01
#